data_AF-A0A081HUA0-F1
#
_entry.id   AF-A0A081HUA0-F1
#
_cell.length_a   1.000
_cell.length_b   1.000
_cell.length_c   1.000
_cell.angle_alpha   90.00
_cell.angle_beta   90.00
_cell.angle_gamma   90.00
#
_symmetry.space_group_name_H-M   'P 1'
#
loop_
_entity.id
_entity.type
_entity.pdbx_description
1 polymer ?
#
loop_
_entity_poly.entity_id
_entity_poly.type
_entity_poly.pdbx_seq_one_letter_code
_entity_poly.pdbx_strand_id
1 'polypeptide(L)'
;MTAAPTPTQTWRALVPELPPFDEPAPDAETKEAARPSPADTAERLLLLLHYSIDWERSWLADPRYRKTYWDELLPGRVRRAAYRADTLDRWWSDVSIQLEVCAPRQRDRRLELAMLLRQPSLPVIAVLRDSLPALLLRVRIIAEAVAEQRKAARG
;
A
#
# COMPACT_ATOMS: atom_id res chain seq x y z
N MET A 1 23.87 -6.66 -8.99
CA MET A 1 23.29 -5.33 -9.28
C MET A 1 22.10 -5.16 -8.36
N THR A 2 22.20 -4.29 -7.35
CA THR A 2 21.06 -3.97 -6.48
C THR A 2 20.03 -3.23 -7.32
N ALA A 3 18.83 -3.78 -7.48
CA ALA A 3 17.76 -3.11 -8.20
C ALA A 3 17.46 -1.76 -7.53
N ALA A 4 17.14 -0.74 -8.33
CA ALA A 4 16.73 0.56 -7.78
C ALA A 4 15.51 0.38 -6.86
N PRO A 5 15.42 1.12 -5.74
CA PRO A 5 14.30 1.01 -4.82
C PRO A 5 13.01 1.38 -5.55
N THR A 6 11.96 0.61 -5.30
CA THR A 6 10.63 0.91 -5.83
C THR A 6 10.06 2.19 -5.19
N PRO A 7 9.03 2.81 -5.78
CA PRO A 7 8.39 3.99 -5.19
C PRO A 7 7.98 3.81 -3.72
N THR A 8 7.31 2.71 -3.38
CA THR A 8 6.91 2.50 -1.97
C THR A 8 8.09 2.25 -1.04
N GLN A 9 9.18 1.64 -1.52
CA GLN A 9 10.41 1.49 -0.73
C GLN A 9 11.05 2.84 -0.44
N THR A 10 11.06 3.73 -1.44
CA THR A 10 11.55 5.11 -1.27
C THR A 10 10.71 5.88 -0.25
N TRP A 11 9.37 5.72 -0.26
CA TRP A 11 8.51 6.38 0.72
C TRP A 11 8.72 5.85 2.14
N ARG A 12 8.86 4.53 2.30
CA ARG A 12 9.12 3.90 3.61
C ARG A 12 10.46 4.34 4.18
N ALA A 13 11.47 4.53 3.35
CA ALA A 13 12.79 5.00 3.77
C ALA A 13 12.77 6.39 4.42
N LEU A 14 11.67 7.16 4.30
CA LEU A 14 11.49 8.42 5.03
C LEU A 14 11.18 8.24 6.51
N VAL A 15 10.79 7.03 6.94
CA VAL A 15 10.43 6.69 8.33
C VAL A 15 11.25 5.48 8.78
N PRO A 16 12.55 5.63 9.05
CA PRO A 16 13.43 4.52 9.42
C PRO A 16 13.02 3.83 10.73
N GLU A 17 12.24 4.50 11.59
CA GLU A 17 11.68 3.96 12.84
C GLU A 17 10.64 2.84 12.60
N LEU A 18 10.11 2.75 11.38
CA LEU A 18 9.20 1.71 10.94
C LEU A 18 9.94 0.72 10.02
N PRO A 19 10.68 -0.26 10.57
CA PRO A 19 11.39 -1.22 9.74
C PRO A 19 10.41 -2.00 8.84
N PRO A 20 10.90 -2.53 7.71
CA PRO A 20 10.11 -3.43 6.88
C PRO A 20 9.61 -4.65 7.64
N PHE A 21 8.53 -5.26 7.15
CA PHE A 21 8.09 -6.55 7.64
C PHE A 21 9.05 -7.63 7.11
N ASP A 22 10.09 -7.93 7.86
CA ASP A 22 10.97 -9.05 7.55
C ASP A 22 10.22 -10.38 7.75
N GLU A 23 10.31 -11.28 6.78
CA GLU A 23 10.10 -12.70 7.04
C GLU A 23 11.40 -13.24 7.69
N PRO A 24 11.33 -14.05 8.76
CA PRO A 24 12.52 -14.78 9.21
C PRO A 24 13.04 -15.58 8.02
N ALA A 25 14.33 -15.41 7.69
CA ALA A 25 14.93 -16.08 6.56
C ALA A 25 14.63 -17.58 6.63
N PRO A 26 14.09 -18.20 5.58
CA PRO A 26 14.10 -19.64 5.51
C PRO A 26 15.57 -20.06 5.56
N ASP A 27 15.83 -21.03 6.42
CA ASP A 27 17.06 -21.78 6.62
C ASP A 27 18.00 -21.71 5.42
N ALA A 28 19.28 -21.43 5.69
CA ALA A 28 20.33 -20.95 4.80
C ALA A 28 20.66 -21.76 3.51
N GLU A 29 19.79 -22.66 3.05
CA GLU A 29 20.03 -23.57 1.93
C GLU A 29 19.24 -23.27 0.66
N THR A 30 18.23 -22.39 0.68
CA THR A 30 17.48 -22.03 -0.55
C THR A 30 17.80 -20.61 -1.01
N LYS A 31 18.63 -20.47 -2.05
CA LYS A 31 18.89 -19.21 -2.80
C LYS A 31 17.66 -18.78 -3.63
N GLU A 32 16.47 -18.71 -3.06
CA GLU A 32 15.39 -17.95 -3.68
C GLU A 32 15.54 -16.47 -3.29
N ALA A 33 15.42 -15.57 -4.26
CA ALA A 33 15.41 -14.14 -3.98
C ALA A 33 14.33 -13.87 -2.92
N ALA A 34 14.72 -13.23 -1.81
CA ALA A 34 13.85 -12.97 -0.67
C ALA A 34 12.53 -12.34 -1.16
N ARG A 35 11.45 -13.12 -1.10
CA ARG A 35 10.11 -12.66 -1.44
C ARG A 35 9.67 -11.68 -0.36
N PRO A 36 8.98 -10.57 -0.70
CA PRO A 36 8.41 -9.72 0.34
C PRO A 36 7.42 -10.53 1.18
N SER A 37 7.45 -10.32 2.49
CA SER A 37 6.46 -10.94 3.38
C SER A 37 5.04 -10.50 3.00
N PRO A 38 4.00 -11.27 3.36
CA PRO A 38 2.63 -10.88 3.08
C PRO A 38 2.25 -9.50 3.64
N ALA A 39 2.80 -9.14 4.81
CA ALA A 39 2.59 -7.83 5.42
C ALA A 39 3.34 -6.71 4.69
N ASP A 40 4.55 -6.97 4.20
CA ASP A 40 5.28 -6.03 3.33
C ASP A 40 4.47 -5.72 2.07
N THR A 41 3.95 -6.76 1.41
CA THR A 41 3.14 -6.62 0.21
C THR A 41 1.85 -5.84 0.51
N ALA A 42 1.15 -6.15 1.60
CA ALA A 42 -0.07 -5.46 2.00
C ALA A 42 0.15 -3.95 2.25
N GLU A 43 1.20 -3.57 3.00
CA GLU A 43 1.55 -2.17 3.25
C GLU A 43 1.83 -1.41 1.96
N ARG A 44 2.60 -2.01 1.06
CA ARG A 44 2.98 -1.39 -0.22
C ARG A 44 1.78 -1.23 -1.16
N LEU A 45 0.88 -2.20 -1.19
CA LEU A 45 -0.39 -2.08 -1.92
C LEU A 45 -1.25 -0.94 -1.36
N LEU A 46 -1.36 -0.79 -0.04
CA LEU A 46 -2.11 0.30 0.59
C LEU A 46 -1.50 1.68 0.30
N LEU A 47 -0.17 1.80 0.28
CA LEU A 47 0.52 3.02 -0.14
C LEU A 47 0.20 3.38 -1.60
N LEU A 48 0.28 2.40 -2.51
CA LEU A 48 -0.06 2.61 -3.92
C LEU A 48 -1.53 3.00 -4.09
N LEU A 49 -2.44 2.41 -3.33
CA LEU A 49 -3.85 2.77 -3.32
C LEU A 49 -4.04 4.22 -2.88
N HIS A 50 -3.45 4.62 -1.73
CA HIS A 50 -3.52 5.98 -1.22
C HIS A 50 -3.01 7.03 -2.23
N TYR A 51 -1.88 6.76 -2.88
CA TYR A 51 -1.26 7.68 -3.84
C TYR A 51 -1.84 7.61 -5.26
N SER A 52 -2.82 6.74 -5.49
CA SER A 52 -3.59 6.68 -6.73
C SER A 52 -4.91 7.45 -6.62
N ILE A 53 -5.29 7.90 -5.43
CA ILE A 53 -6.44 8.80 -5.21
C ILE A 53 -6.12 10.18 -5.80
N ASP A 54 -7.06 10.72 -6.57
CA ASP A 54 -7.02 12.10 -7.04
C ASP A 54 -7.55 13.03 -5.95
N TRP A 55 -6.65 13.50 -5.08
CA TRP A 55 -6.97 14.37 -3.95
C TRP A 55 -7.41 15.79 -4.33
N GLU A 56 -7.46 16.11 -5.62
CA GLU A 56 -7.93 17.39 -6.15
C GLU A 56 -9.31 17.28 -6.78
N ARG A 57 -9.60 16.18 -7.48
CA ARG A 57 -10.81 16.02 -8.32
C ARG A 57 -11.76 14.91 -7.88
N SER A 58 -11.31 13.97 -7.05
CA SER A 58 -12.17 12.90 -6.54
C SER A 58 -13.18 13.43 -5.52
N TRP A 59 -14.29 12.74 -5.32
CA TRP A 59 -15.20 13.00 -4.21
C TRP A 59 -14.49 12.95 -2.85
N LEU A 60 -13.42 12.16 -2.72
CA LEU A 60 -12.58 12.12 -1.51
C LEU A 60 -11.85 13.45 -1.20
N ALA A 61 -11.76 14.35 -2.18
CA ALA A 61 -11.17 15.68 -1.99
C ALA A 61 -12.07 16.61 -1.14
N ASP A 62 -13.38 16.34 -1.09
CA ASP A 62 -14.32 17.13 -0.28
C ASP A 62 -13.92 17.05 1.22
N PRO A 63 -13.81 18.19 1.92
CA PRO A 63 -13.44 18.23 3.33
C PRO A 63 -14.26 17.32 4.25
N ARG A 64 -15.53 17.04 3.92
CA ARG A 64 -16.39 16.11 4.67
C ARG A 64 -15.80 14.70 4.70
N TYR A 65 -15.36 14.20 3.54
CA TYR A 65 -14.86 12.83 3.40
C TYR A 65 -13.39 12.71 3.73
N ARG A 66 -12.62 13.78 3.51
CA ARG A 66 -11.20 13.82 3.86
C ARG A 66 -10.96 13.58 5.36
N LYS A 67 -11.84 14.12 6.21
CA LYS A 67 -11.78 13.95 7.67
C LYS A 67 -11.99 12.51 8.13
N THR A 68 -12.83 11.74 7.42
CA THR A 68 -13.14 10.35 7.77
C THR A 68 -12.39 9.34 6.91
N TYR A 69 -11.50 9.80 6.03
CA TYR A 69 -10.79 8.94 5.09
C TYR A 69 -9.99 7.85 5.80
N TRP A 70 -9.11 8.24 6.72
CA TRP A 70 -8.23 7.31 7.43
C TRP A 70 -8.97 6.43 8.43
N ASP A 71 -10.03 6.96 9.04
CA ASP A 71 -10.65 6.33 10.21
C ASP A 71 -11.89 5.49 9.84
N GLU A 72 -12.58 5.80 8.74
CA GLU A 72 -13.82 5.12 8.35
C GLU A 72 -13.78 4.61 6.91
N LEU A 73 -13.52 5.49 5.94
CA LEU A 73 -13.72 5.16 4.53
C LEU A 73 -12.69 4.15 4.04
N LEU A 74 -11.40 4.44 4.17
CA LEU A 74 -10.33 3.54 3.72
C LEU A 74 -10.37 2.20 4.45
N PRO A 75 -10.44 2.13 5.81
CA PRO A 75 -10.57 0.85 6.51
C PRO A 75 -11.78 0.05 6.06
N GLY A 76 -12.94 0.70 5.95
CA GLY A 76 -14.19 0.04 5.57
C GLY A 76 -14.14 -0.56 4.16
N ARG A 77 -13.60 0.19 3.18
CA ARG A 77 -13.50 -0.29 1.78
C ARG A 77 -12.46 -1.40 1.64
N VAL A 78 -11.28 -1.23 2.23
CA VAL A 78 -10.20 -2.23 2.18
C VAL A 78 -10.65 -3.53 2.81
N ARG A 79 -11.24 -3.47 4.01
CA ARG A 79 -11.70 -4.66 4.73
C ARG A 79 -12.81 -5.38 3.97
N ARG A 80 -13.79 -4.64 3.44
CA ARG A 80 -14.87 -5.23 2.64
C ARG A 80 -14.34 -5.93 1.38
N ALA A 81 -13.39 -5.33 0.67
CA ALA A 81 -12.77 -5.96 -0.50
C ALA A 81 -11.99 -7.22 -0.08
N ALA A 82 -11.24 -7.17 1.00
CA ALA A 82 -10.44 -8.30 1.49
C ALA A 82 -11.30 -9.51 1.92
N TYR A 83 -12.51 -9.29 2.43
CA TYR A 83 -13.44 -10.39 2.72
C TYR A 83 -14.06 -11.04 1.47
N ARG A 84 -14.11 -10.34 0.33
CA ARG A 84 -14.77 -10.81 -0.90
C ARG A 84 -13.81 -11.38 -1.93
N ALA A 85 -12.55 -10.97 -1.87
CA ALA A 85 -11.55 -11.35 -2.83
C ALA A 85 -10.80 -12.62 -2.42
N ASP A 86 -10.53 -13.44 -3.42
CA ASP A 86 -9.70 -14.64 -3.39
C ASP A 86 -8.36 -14.43 -4.14
N THR A 87 -8.25 -13.35 -4.92
CA THR A 87 -7.04 -12.94 -5.65
C THR A 87 -6.70 -11.48 -5.39
N LEU A 88 -5.41 -11.12 -5.52
CA LEU A 88 -4.97 -9.73 -5.40
C LEU A 88 -5.51 -8.83 -6.51
N ASP A 89 -5.63 -9.34 -7.73
CA ASP A 89 -6.23 -8.61 -8.85
C ASP A 89 -7.69 -8.23 -8.56
N ARG A 90 -8.47 -9.17 -8.01
CA ARG A 90 -9.85 -8.93 -7.60
C ARG A 90 -9.93 -7.96 -6.43
N TRP A 91 -9.09 -8.14 -5.41
CA TRP A 91 -9.02 -7.24 -4.27
C TRP A 91 -8.72 -5.80 -4.71
N TRP A 92 -7.70 -5.62 -5.56
CA TRP A 92 -7.30 -4.32 -6.07
C TRP A 92 -8.41 -3.67 -6.90
N SER A 93 -9.05 -4.45 -7.78
CA SER A 93 -10.18 -3.97 -8.59
C SER A 93 -11.36 -3.52 -7.72
N ASP A 94 -11.77 -4.36 -6.76
CA ASP A 94 -12.91 -4.09 -5.87
C ASP A 94 -12.70 -2.84 -5.00
N VAL A 95 -11.50 -2.67 -4.43
CA VAL A 95 -11.20 -1.51 -3.60
C VAL A 95 -11.01 -0.25 -4.44
N SER A 96 -10.43 -0.37 -5.63
CA SER A 96 -10.24 0.78 -6.54
C SER A 96 -11.58 1.31 -7.04
N ILE A 97 -12.53 0.45 -7.40
CA ILE A 97 -13.89 0.85 -7.77
C ILE A 97 -14.58 1.55 -6.60
N GLN A 98 -14.51 0.98 -5.39
CA GLN A 98 -15.17 1.55 -4.21
C GLN A 98 -14.63 2.92 -3.78
N LEU A 99 -13.37 3.22 -4.09
CA LEU A 99 -12.72 4.49 -3.78
C LEU A 99 -12.62 5.41 -5.02
N GLU A 100 -13.16 4.98 -6.17
CA GLU A 100 -13.02 5.65 -7.47
C GLU A 100 -11.57 6.02 -7.80
N VAL A 101 -10.66 5.09 -7.50
CA VAL A 101 -9.23 5.23 -7.74
C VAL A 101 -8.92 4.91 -9.20
N CYS A 102 -8.18 5.80 -9.85
CA CYS A 102 -7.59 5.51 -11.15
C CYS A 102 -6.34 4.63 -10.98
N ALA A 103 -6.03 3.80 -11.97
CA ALA A 103 -4.73 3.13 -12.01
C ALA A 103 -3.57 4.15 -11.90
N PRO A 104 -2.44 3.81 -11.23
CA PRO A 104 -1.34 4.75 -11.03
C PRO A 104 -0.89 5.42 -12.34
N ARG A 105 -0.83 6.76 -12.36
CA ARG A 105 -0.46 7.53 -13.57
C ARG A 105 1.04 7.43 -13.87
N GLN A 106 1.88 7.21 -12.87
CA GLN A 106 3.33 7.11 -13.01
C GLN A 106 3.76 5.68 -13.37
N ARG A 107 4.73 5.55 -14.30
CA ARG A 107 5.18 4.26 -14.86
C ARG A 107 5.78 3.32 -13.81
N ASP A 108 6.64 3.87 -12.96
CA ASP A 108 7.27 3.19 -11.83
C ASP A 108 6.24 2.56 -10.87
N ARG A 109 5.18 3.30 -10.53
CA ARG A 109 4.10 2.82 -9.67
C ARG A 109 3.27 1.72 -10.34
N ARG A 110 3.03 1.80 -11.66
CA ARG A 110 2.36 0.71 -12.40
C ARG A 110 3.19 -0.56 -12.44
N LEU A 111 4.50 -0.43 -12.65
CA LEU A 111 5.42 -1.57 -12.63
C LEU A 111 5.44 -2.22 -11.25
N GLU A 112 5.57 -1.42 -10.19
CA GLU A 112 5.53 -1.93 -8.82
C GLU A 112 4.21 -2.61 -8.49
N LEU A 113 3.07 -2.00 -8.84
CA LEU A 113 1.76 -2.60 -8.66
C LEU A 113 1.68 -3.95 -9.36
N ALA A 114 2.06 -4.03 -10.63
CA ALA A 114 2.05 -5.27 -11.40
C ALA A 114 2.91 -6.37 -10.75
N MET A 115 4.04 -6.02 -10.14
CA MET A 115 4.88 -6.97 -9.41
C MET A 115 4.23 -7.45 -8.10
N LEU A 116 3.56 -6.55 -7.36
CA LEU A 116 2.91 -6.88 -6.10
C LEU A 116 1.66 -7.75 -6.31
N LEU A 117 0.91 -7.52 -7.39
CA LEU A 117 -0.27 -8.35 -7.72
C LEU A 117 0.09 -9.82 -8.05
N ARG A 118 1.37 -10.11 -8.33
CA ARG A 118 1.86 -11.49 -8.56
C ARG A 118 2.23 -12.24 -7.27
N GLN A 119 2.17 -11.59 -6.10
CA GLN A 119 2.45 -12.26 -4.83
C GLN A 119 1.35 -13.27 -4.46
N PRO A 120 1.65 -14.26 -3.60
CA PRO A 120 0.64 -15.19 -3.10
C PRO A 120 -0.55 -14.45 -2.51
N SER A 121 -1.74 -14.63 -3.11
CA SER A 121 -2.88 -13.76 -2.79
C SER A 121 -3.46 -14.02 -1.40
N LEU A 122 -3.69 -15.28 -1.05
CA LEU A 122 -4.39 -15.64 0.20
C LEU A 122 -3.66 -15.13 1.46
N PRO A 123 -2.32 -15.27 1.60
CA PRO A 123 -1.61 -14.72 2.76
C PRO A 123 -1.72 -13.19 2.88
N VAL A 124 -1.59 -12.47 1.77
CA VAL A 124 -1.69 -11.00 1.75
C VAL A 124 -3.10 -10.54 2.11
N ILE A 125 -4.12 -11.21 1.55
CA ILE A 125 -5.53 -10.94 1.85
C ILE A 125 -5.86 -11.23 3.32
N ALA A 126 -5.31 -12.30 3.90
CA ALA A 126 -5.46 -12.60 5.33
C ALA A 126 -4.90 -11.46 6.19
N VAL A 127 -3.69 -10.98 5.88
CA VAL A 127 -3.08 -9.84 6.57
C VAL A 127 -3.92 -8.57 6.44
N LEU A 128 -4.47 -8.28 5.26
CA LEU A 128 -5.40 -7.16 5.03
C LEU A 128 -6.73 -7.28 5.78
N ARG A 129 -7.10 -8.48 6.26
CA ARG A 129 -8.30 -8.69 7.09
C ARG A 129 -7.98 -8.58 8.58
N ASP A 130 -6.89 -9.19 8.99
CA ASP A 130 -6.61 -9.48 10.39
C ASP A 130 -5.73 -8.40 11.05
N SER A 131 -4.90 -7.71 10.27
CA SER A 131 -3.93 -6.71 10.75
C SER A 131 -4.15 -5.31 10.17
N LEU A 132 -5.32 -5.06 9.57
CA LEU A 132 -5.59 -3.80 8.86
C LEU A 132 -5.38 -2.53 9.69
N PRO A 133 -5.83 -2.43 10.97
CA PRO A 133 -5.64 -1.21 11.74
C PRO A 133 -4.14 -0.85 11.91
N ALA A 134 -3.30 -1.84 12.18
CA ALA A 134 -1.86 -1.64 12.34
C ALA A 134 -1.19 -1.24 11.02
N LEU A 135 -1.59 -1.86 9.90
CA LEU A 135 -1.10 -1.49 8.56
C LEU A 135 -1.48 -0.04 8.21
N LEU A 136 -2.72 0.36 8.45
CA LEU A 136 -3.19 1.70 8.12
C LEU A 136 -2.51 2.78 8.96
N LEU A 137 -2.20 2.50 10.24
CA LEU A 137 -1.41 3.41 11.06
C LEU A 137 -0.03 3.65 10.44
N ARG A 138 0.65 2.58 10.02
CA ARG A 138 1.97 2.69 9.37
C ARG A 138 1.89 3.44 8.04
N VAL A 139 0.91 3.11 7.19
CA VAL A 139 0.67 3.79 5.91
C VAL A 139 0.40 5.28 6.12
N ARG A 140 -0.37 5.65 7.16
CA ARG A 140 -0.63 7.04 7.51
C ARG A 140 0.63 7.79 7.94
N ILE A 141 1.44 7.21 8.83
CA ILE A 141 2.72 7.80 9.27
C ILE A 141 3.64 8.04 8.06
N ILE A 142 3.78 7.05 7.17
CA ILE A 142 4.58 7.18 5.95
C ILE A 142 3.99 8.27 5.04
N ALA A 143 2.67 8.33 4.88
CA ALA A 143 2.04 9.32 4.03
C ALA A 143 2.24 10.76 4.53
N GLU A 144 2.21 10.95 5.86
CA GLU A 144 2.51 12.21 6.53
C GLU A 144 3.98 12.62 6.30
N ALA A 145 4.94 11.69 6.47
CA ALA A 145 6.36 11.95 6.21
C ALA A 145 6.64 12.35 4.75
N VAL A 146 6.02 11.66 3.78
CA VAL A 146 6.12 12.02 2.36
C VAL A 146 5.51 13.40 2.09
N ALA A 147 4.40 13.76 2.75
CA ALA A 147 3.79 15.07 2.61
C ALA A 147 4.72 16.19 3.10
N GLU A 148 5.35 16.00 4.26
CA GLU A 148 6.33 16.96 4.81
C GLU A 148 7.57 17.08 3.91
N GLN A 149 8.12 15.97 3.40
CA GLN A 149 9.23 16.02 2.44
C GLN A 149 8.87 16.81 1.17
N ARG A 150 7.68 16.58 0.60
CA ARG A 150 7.22 17.31 -0.60
C ARG A 150 6.99 18.79 -0.33
N LYS A 151 6.56 19.14 0.87
CA LYS A 151 6.40 20.53 1.30
C LYS A 151 7.75 21.22 1.45
N ALA A 152 8.72 20.55 2.09
CA ALA A 152 10.09 21.05 2.23
C ALA A 152 10.81 21.23 0.88
N ALA A 153 10.53 20.39 -0.12
CA ALA A 153 11.10 20.54 -1.46
C ALA A 153 10.45 21.65 -2.32
N ARG A 154 9.31 22.20 -1.87
CA ARG A 154 8.59 23.29 -2.56
C ARG A 154 8.84 24.67 -1.93
N GLY A 155 9.31 24.70 -0.68
CA GLY A 155 9.70 25.91 0.03
C GLY A 155 11.17 26.22 -0.19
#